data_AF-A0A397UFA7-F1
#
_entry.id   AF-A0A397UFA7-F1
#
_cell.length_a   1.000
_cell.length_b   1.000
_cell.length_c   1.000
_cell.angle_alpha   90.00
_cell.angle_beta   90.00
_cell.angle_gamma   90.00
#
_symmetry.space_group_name_H-M   'P 1'
#
loop_
_entity.id
_entity.type
_entity.pdbx_description
1 polymer ?
#
loop_
_entity_poly.entity_id
_entity_poly.type
_entity_poly.pdbx_seq_one_letter_code
_entity_poly.pdbx_strand_id
1 'polypeptide(L)'
;MSLYNNNIQIRRDYNEWPLVKDVPGTLINIILEDMVKKELIKKCLNKYNISVIEQFTNETNDDILSWTELHHNIQKIPYRRQPKWFTKLVEQIRSKERVANNLITPNPYAIREWKKVESKWAMDFEDQFGKVKKWNNLTNKVSLQRFKQNMESGKLTPCKGCEISLAKTKTKYCFMERDISKL
;
A
#
# COMPACT_ATOMS: atom_id res chain seq x y z
N MET A 1 -24.93 -9.98 38.28
CA MET A 1 -26.21 -10.00 37.52
C MET A 1 -25.89 -10.33 36.08
N SER A 2 -26.31 -11.51 35.59
CA SER A 2 -26.05 -11.91 34.19
C SER A 2 -27.24 -11.56 33.30
N LEU A 3 -26.98 -11.35 32.01
CA LEU A 3 -27.99 -11.03 30.98
C LEU A 3 -29.14 -12.05 30.94
N TYR A 4 -28.85 -13.31 31.29
CA TYR A 4 -29.81 -14.40 31.36
C TYR A 4 -30.92 -14.16 32.38
N ASN A 5 -30.59 -13.59 33.55
CA ASN A 5 -31.56 -13.35 34.62
C ASN A 5 -32.57 -12.23 34.28
N ASN A 6 -32.30 -11.44 33.23
CA ASN A 6 -33.13 -10.30 32.83
C ASN A 6 -33.94 -10.56 31.54
N ASN A 7 -33.95 -11.79 31.00
CA ASN A 7 -34.66 -12.13 29.74
C ASN A 7 -34.32 -11.19 28.55
N ILE A 8 -33.12 -10.60 28.54
CA ILE A 8 -32.68 -9.72 27.46
C ILE A 8 -32.18 -10.61 26.32
N GLN A 9 -32.99 -10.78 25.28
CA GLN A 9 -32.56 -11.41 24.03
C GLN A 9 -31.87 -10.37 23.14
N ILE A 10 -30.60 -10.62 22.82
CA ILE A 10 -29.86 -9.82 21.83
C ILE A 10 -30.39 -10.23 20.45
N ARG A 11 -31.38 -9.50 19.92
CA ARG A 11 -31.79 -9.63 18.53
C ARG A 11 -30.73 -8.96 17.65
N ARG A 12 -30.05 -9.75 16.82
CA ARG A 12 -29.22 -9.22 15.73
C ARG A 12 -30.13 -8.95 14.54
N ASP A 13 -30.83 -7.82 14.58
CA ASP A 13 -31.61 -7.37 13.45
C ASP A 13 -30.61 -6.99 12.33
N TYR A 14 -30.63 -7.77 11.24
CA TYR A 14 -29.77 -7.65 10.05
C TYR A 14 -28.29 -7.98 10.25
N ASN A 15 -27.98 -9.27 10.37
CA ASN A 15 -26.65 -9.75 10.01
C ASN A 15 -26.67 -10.05 8.50
N GLU A 16 -26.07 -9.20 7.67
CA GLU A 16 -25.87 -9.39 6.22
C GLU A 16 -24.84 -10.50 5.96
N TRP A 17 -25.16 -11.69 6.46
CA TRP A 17 -24.37 -12.87 6.31
C TRP A 17 -24.89 -13.66 5.11
N PRO A 18 -24.02 -14.03 4.16
CA PRO A 18 -22.58 -13.83 4.14
C PRO A 18 -22.15 -12.44 3.60
N LEU A 19 -21.14 -11.84 4.23
CA LEU A 19 -20.44 -10.66 3.70
C LEU A 19 -19.69 -11.07 2.43
N VAL A 20 -20.07 -10.48 1.30
CA VAL A 20 -19.30 -10.62 0.05
C VAL A 20 -17.98 -9.90 0.26
N LYS A 21 -16.85 -10.63 0.15
CA LYS A 21 -15.54 -9.98 0.14
C LYS A 21 -15.45 -9.15 -1.14
N ASP A 22 -15.38 -7.84 -0.99
CA ASP A 22 -15.04 -6.94 -2.10
C ASP A 22 -13.55 -7.11 -2.41
N VAL A 23 -13.26 -7.91 -3.43
CA VAL A 23 -11.90 -8.25 -3.84
C VAL A 23 -11.68 -7.64 -5.21
N PRO A 24 -10.73 -6.69 -5.38
CA PRO A 24 -10.45 -6.11 -6.68
C PRO A 24 -9.81 -7.19 -7.58
N GLY A 25 -10.38 -7.40 -8.76
CA GLY A 25 -9.82 -8.27 -9.78
C GLY A 25 -10.82 -9.26 -10.38
N THR A 26 -10.30 -10.06 -11.30
CA THR A 26 -11.04 -11.07 -12.04
C THR A 26 -11.05 -12.37 -11.24
N LEU A 27 -12.25 -12.83 -10.89
CA LEU A 27 -12.40 -14.05 -10.08
C LEU A 27 -11.81 -15.28 -10.78
N ILE A 28 -11.00 -16.02 -10.03
CA ILE A 28 -10.39 -17.27 -10.53
C ILE A 28 -11.44 -18.36 -10.83
N ASN A 29 -12.65 -18.24 -10.29
CA ASN A 29 -13.74 -19.17 -10.52
C ASN A 29 -14.10 -19.29 -12.01
N ILE A 30 -13.93 -18.21 -12.80
CA ILE A 30 -14.17 -18.21 -14.26
C ILE A 30 -13.25 -19.24 -14.96
N ILE A 31 -12.07 -19.50 -14.40
CA ILE A 31 -11.13 -20.50 -14.91
C ILE A 31 -11.43 -21.88 -14.33
N LEU A 32 -11.71 -21.94 -13.03
CA LEU A 32 -11.93 -23.19 -12.31
C LEU A 32 -13.12 -24.01 -12.81
N GLU A 33 -14.14 -23.38 -13.40
CA GLU A 33 -15.31 -24.08 -13.93
C GLU A 33 -14.96 -25.13 -14.98
N ASP A 34 -13.94 -24.86 -15.80
CA ASP A 34 -13.50 -25.74 -16.90
C ASP A 34 -12.42 -26.74 -16.48
N MET A 35 -11.99 -26.73 -15.21
CA MET A 35 -10.90 -27.58 -14.73
C MET A 35 -11.37 -28.91 -14.16
N VAL A 36 -10.71 -29.99 -14.55
CA VAL A 36 -10.83 -31.30 -13.89
C VAL A 36 -10.31 -31.20 -12.45
N LYS A 37 -11.09 -31.68 -11.47
CA LYS A 37 -10.81 -31.59 -10.02
C LYS A 37 -10.86 -30.15 -9.46
N LYS A 38 -11.74 -29.30 -9.99
CA LYS A 38 -11.96 -27.91 -9.53
C LYS A 38 -12.06 -27.75 -8.01
N GLU A 39 -12.72 -28.66 -7.31
CA GLU A 39 -12.90 -28.59 -5.86
C GLU A 39 -11.58 -28.73 -5.09
N LEU A 40 -10.70 -29.64 -5.53
CA LEU A 40 -9.39 -29.85 -4.91
C LEU A 40 -8.49 -28.63 -5.15
N ILE A 41 -8.54 -28.07 -6.35
CA ILE A 41 -7.78 -26.87 -6.70
C ILE A 41 -8.32 -25.68 -5.89
N LYS A 42 -9.64 -25.52 -5.77
CA LYS A 42 -10.26 -24.49 -4.94
C LYS A 42 -9.86 -24.58 -3.46
N LYS A 43 -9.79 -25.79 -2.90
CA LYS A 43 -9.26 -26.00 -1.53
C LYS A 43 -7.79 -25.54 -1.42
N CYS A 44 -6.97 -25.81 -2.44
CA CYS A 44 -5.58 -25.35 -2.47
C CYS A 44 -5.48 -23.83 -2.57
N LEU A 45 -6.26 -23.20 -3.45
CA LEU A 45 -6.30 -21.74 -3.61
C LEU A 45 -6.75 -21.05 -2.31
N ASN A 46 -7.79 -21.56 -1.65
CA ASN A 46 -8.25 -21.06 -0.37
C ASN A 46 -7.17 -21.14 0.71
N LYS A 47 -6.36 -22.21 0.74
CA LYS A 47 -5.22 -22.33 1.67
C LYS A 47 -4.22 -21.18 1.51
N TYR A 48 -3.98 -20.74 0.27
CA TYR A 48 -3.09 -19.62 -0.03
C TYR A 48 -3.79 -18.25 -0.09
N ASN A 49 -5.10 -18.19 0.22
CA ASN A 49 -5.93 -16.98 0.11
C ASN A 49 -5.88 -16.37 -1.31
N ILE A 50 -5.91 -17.23 -2.31
CA ILE A 50 -5.94 -16.84 -3.72
C ILE A 50 -7.38 -16.88 -4.21
N SER A 51 -7.88 -15.75 -4.69
CA SER A 51 -9.27 -15.57 -5.15
C SER A 51 -9.37 -14.96 -6.54
N VAL A 52 -8.33 -14.27 -7.00
CA VAL A 52 -8.32 -13.55 -8.28
C VAL A 52 -7.10 -13.89 -9.11
N ILE A 53 -7.18 -13.63 -10.40
CA ILE A 53 -6.18 -14.02 -11.40
C ILE A 53 -4.99 -13.07 -11.36
N GLU A 54 -5.22 -11.80 -11.03
CA GLU A 54 -4.21 -10.76 -10.88
C GLU A 54 -3.18 -11.12 -9.80
N GLN A 55 -3.51 -12.00 -8.84
CA GLN A 55 -2.52 -12.49 -7.89
C GLN A 55 -1.41 -13.31 -8.55
N PHE A 56 -1.65 -13.89 -9.74
CA PHE A 56 -0.66 -14.64 -10.52
C PHE A 56 0.18 -13.80 -11.46
N THR A 57 -0.17 -12.53 -11.69
CA THR A 57 0.47 -11.69 -12.71
C THR A 57 1.45 -10.69 -12.11
N ASN A 58 2.31 -10.13 -12.95
CA ASN A 58 3.18 -9.00 -12.63
C ASN A 58 2.39 -7.66 -12.52
N GLU A 59 3.08 -6.53 -12.33
CA GLU A 59 2.44 -5.21 -12.17
C GLU A 59 1.64 -4.77 -13.40
N THR A 60 2.13 -5.09 -14.60
CA THR A 60 1.54 -4.70 -15.88
C THR A 60 0.55 -5.72 -16.44
N ASN A 61 0.41 -6.87 -15.78
CA ASN A 61 -0.35 -8.04 -16.24
C ASN A 61 0.17 -8.74 -17.50
N ASP A 62 1.39 -8.44 -17.94
CA ASP A 62 1.99 -9.03 -19.15
C ASP A 62 2.51 -10.45 -18.92
N ASP A 63 3.05 -10.71 -17.73
CA ASP A 63 3.70 -11.97 -17.38
C ASP A 63 3.07 -12.65 -16.15
N ILE A 64 3.15 -13.98 -16.14
CA ILE A 64 2.74 -14.80 -14.99
C ILE A 64 3.95 -15.05 -14.10
N LEU A 65 3.80 -14.74 -12.82
CA LEU A 65 4.81 -14.94 -11.78
C LEU A 65 5.10 -16.43 -11.56
N SER A 66 6.36 -16.75 -11.27
CA SER A 66 6.72 -18.09 -10.82
C SER A 66 6.18 -18.38 -9.42
N TRP A 67 6.10 -19.66 -9.06
CA TRP A 67 5.61 -20.09 -7.74
C TRP A 67 6.37 -19.41 -6.59
N THR A 68 7.66 -19.17 -6.75
CA THR A 68 8.51 -18.51 -5.76
C THR A 68 8.29 -17.01 -5.66
N GLU A 69 7.90 -16.35 -6.74
CA GLU A 69 7.71 -14.89 -6.80
C GLU A 69 6.32 -14.45 -6.32
N LEU A 70 5.35 -15.36 -6.33
CA LEU A 70 3.97 -15.12 -5.87
C LEU A 70 3.85 -14.63 -4.43
N HIS A 71 4.88 -14.85 -3.60
CA HIS A 71 4.85 -14.58 -2.17
C HIS A 71 4.44 -13.16 -1.81
N HIS A 72 4.78 -12.19 -2.66
CA HIS A 72 4.40 -10.80 -2.53
C HIS A 72 2.89 -10.59 -2.73
N ASN A 73 2.33 -11.14 -3.81
CA ASN A 73 0.92 -10.98 -4.17
C ASN A 73 -0.03 -11.77 -3.24
N ILE A 74 0.42 -12.91 -2.69
CA ILE A 74 -0.38 -13.76 -1.79
C ILE A 74 -0.10 -13.51 -0.31
N GLN A 75 0.89 -12.68 0.02
CA GLN A 75 1.36 -12.37 1.38
C GLN A 75 1.69 -13.63 2.22
N LYS A 76 2.12 -14.70 1.55
CA LYS A 76 2.49 -15.99 2.15
C LYS A 76 3.71 -16.53 1.46
N ILE A 77 4.65 -17.08 2.22
CA ILE A 77 5.85 -17.69 1.67
C ILE A 77 5.47 -19.08 1.09
N PRO A 78 5.56 -19.28 -0.23
CA PRO A 78 5.32 -20.56 -0.87
C PRO A 78 6.41 -21.55 -0.45
N TYR A 79 6.01 -22.77 -0.12
CA TYR A 79 6.98 -23.83 0.19
C TYR A 79 7.79 -24.20 -1.05
N ARG A 80 9.08 -24.55 -0.85
CA ARG A 80 10.13 -24.69 -1.87
C ARG A 80 9.73 -25.46 -3.14
N ARG A 81 8.82 -26.44 -3.07
CA ARG A 81 8.39 -27.22 -4.23
C ARG A 81 7.11 -26.65 -4.84
N GLN A 82 7.17 -26.32 -6.12
CA GLN A 82 6.01 -25.92 -6.92
C GLN A 82 4.95 -27.03 -6.98
N PRO A 83 3.69 -26.74 -6.60
CA PRO A 83 2.61 -27.69 -6.70
C PRO A 83 2.22 -28.00 -8.16
N LYS A 84 1.83 -29.25 -8.45
CA LYS A 84 1.32 -29.63 -9.78
C LYS A 84 0.01 -28.93 -10.18
N TRP A 85 -0.78 -28.49 -9.21
CA TRP A 85 -2.00 -27.74 -9.50
C TRP A 85 -1.68 -26.34 -10.05
N PHE A 86 -0.55 -25.77 -9.64
CA PHE A 86 -0.12 -24.45 -10.04
C PHE A 86 0.21 -24.40 -11.53
N THR A 87 1.01 -25.34 -12.03
CA THR A 87 1.34 -25.43 -13.47
C THR A 87 0.09 -25.54 -14.34
N LYS A 88 -0.83 -26.43 -13.95
CA LYS A 88 -2.09 -26.63 -14.67
C LYS A 88 -2.95 -25.38 -14.69
N LEU A 89 -2.99 -24.64 -13.58
CA LEU A 89 -3.79 -23.44 -13.49
C LEU A 89 -3.19 -22.30 -14.32
N VAL A 90 -1.86 -22.16 -14.32
CA VAL A 90 -1.14 -21.21 -15.18
C VAL A 90 -1.36 -21.51 -16.66
N GLU A 91 -1.31 -22.78 -17.08
CA GLU A 91 -1.63 -23.18 -18.45
C GLU A 91 -3.05 -22.76 -18.85
N GLN A 92 -4.03 -22.96 -17.96
CA GLN A 92 -5.43 -22.58 -18.21
C GLN A 92 -5.65 -21.06 -18.25
N ILE A 93 -4.92 -20.30 -17.42
CA ILE A 93 -4.92 -18.83 -17.50
C ILE A 93 -4.40 -18.40 -18.87
N ARG A 94 -3.26 -18.95 -19.31
CA ARG A 94 -2.65 -18.60 -20.62
C ARG A 94 -3.54 -18.97 -21.80
N SER A 95 -4.29 -20.08 -21.72
CA SER A 95 -5.17 -20.49 -22.82
C SER A 95 -6.42 -19.64 -22.98
N LYS A 96 -6.81 -18.83 -21.97
CA LYS A 96 -8.04 -18.05 -21.99
C LYS A 96 -7.77 -16.57 -22.30
N GLU A 97 -7.74 -16.20 -23.58
CA GLU A 97 -7.58 -14.82 -24.04
C GLU A 97 -8.60 -13.84 -23.43
N ARG A 98 -9.85 -14.28 -23.22
CA ARG A 98 -10.90 -13.44 -22.60
C ARG A 98 -10.58 -12.98 -21.19
N VAL A 99 -9.79 -13.75 -20.45
CA VAL A 99 -9.38 -13.40 -19.09
C VAL A 99 -8.38 -12.25 -19.13
N ALA A 100 -7.44 -12.28 -20.07
CA ALA A 100 -6.41 -11.24 -20.22
C ALA A 100 -7.04 -9.85 -20.48
N ASN A 101 -8.13 -9.79 -21.24
CA ASN A 101 -8.81 -8.53 -21.58
C ASN A 101 -9.56 -7.89 -20.40
N ASN A 102 -9.81 -8.62 -19.31
CA ASN A 102 -10.58 -8.13 -18.16
C ASN A 102 -9.70 -7.81 -16.93
N LEU A 103 -8.37 -7.93 -17.06
CA LEU A 103 -7.47 -7.71 -15.93
C LEU A 103 -7.38 -6.23 -15.56
N ILE A 104 -7.44 -5.96 -14.25
CA ILE A 104 -7.28 -4.59 -13.73
C ILE A 104 -5.80 -4.19 -13.82
N THR A 105 -5.53 -3.07 -14.50
CA THR A 105 -4.17 -2.56 -14.70
C THR A 105 -4.03 -1.14 -14.12
N PRO A 106 -3.03 -0.84 -13.27
CA PRO A 106 -1.99 -1.75 -12.78
C PRO A 106 -2.53 -2.78 -11.79
N ASN A 107 -1.87 -3.94 -11.71
CA ASN A 107 -2.24 -5.03 -10.82
C ASN A 107 -2.34 -4.53 -9.36
N PRO A 108 -3.50 -4.66 -8.71
CA PRO A 108 -3.70 -4.15 -7.36
C PRO A 108 -2.91 -4.91 -6.28
N TYR A 109 -2.41 -6.12 -6.58
CA TYR A 109 -1.64 -6.96 -5.66
C TYR A 109 -0.13 -6.86 -5.84
N ALA A 110 0.32 -6.29 -6.96
CA ALA A 110 1.73 -6.08 -7.19
C ALA A 110 2.29 -5.07 -6.18
N ILE A 111 3.51 -5.32 -5.70
CA ILE A 111 4.23 -4.36 -4.86
C ILE A 111 4.47 -3.13 -5.71
N ARG A 112 3.81 -2.03 -5.36
CA ARG A 112 4.15 -0.72 -5.90
C ARG A 112 5.52 -0.33 -5.39
N GLU A 113 6.34 0.21 -6.28
CA GLU A 113 7.62 0.80 -5.90
C GLU A 113 7.45 1.67 -4.66
N TRP A 114 8.35 1.48 -3.69
CA TRP A 114 8.38 2.28 -2.49
C TRP A 114 8.76 3.71 -2.90
N LYS A 115 7.75 4.53 -3.23
CA LYS A 115 7.98 5.94 -3.51
C LYS A 115 8.53 6.54 -2.23
N LYS A 116 9.82 6.90 -2.24
CA LYS A 116 10.47 7.59 -1.14
C LYS A 116 9.62 8.82 -0.83
N VAL A 117 8.82 8.75 0.23
CA VAL A 117 8.06 9.90 0.69
C VAL A 117 9.11 10.86 1.19
N GLU A 118 9.42 11.89 0.39
CA GLU A 118 10.31 12.96 0.83
C GLU A 118 9.80 13.46 2.18
N SER A 119 10.62 13.31 3.21
CA SER A 119 10.25 13.70 4.56
C SER A 119 9.83 15.17 4.53
N LYS A 120 8.58 15.43 4.93
CA LYS A 120 8.04 16.79 4.97
C LYS A 120 8.71 17.65 6.05
N TRP A 121 9.61 17.08 6.84
CA TRP A 121 10.33 17.72 7.93
C TRP A 121 11.82 17.44 7.80
N ALA A 122 12.62 18.45 8.11
CA ALA A 122 14.06 18.38 8.18
C ALA A 122 14.53 19.13 9.44
N MET A 123 15.70 18.74 9.94
CA MET A 123 16.41 19.41 11.03
C MET A 123 17.80 19.74 10.49
N ASP A 124 18.25 20.97 10.70
CA ASP A 124 19.61 21.38 10.36
C ASP A 124 20.58 20.93 11.48
N PHE A 125 21.89 20.92 11.20
CA PHE A 125 22.95 20.70 12.19
C PHE A 125 22.95 21.70 13.36
N GLU A 126 22.28 22.84 13.19
CA GLU A 126 22.03 23.84 14.25
C GLU A 126 20.75 23.55 15.08
N ASP A 127 20.24 22.32 15.06
CA ASP A 127 18.99 21.89 15.70
C ASP A 127 17.77 22.74 15.30
N GLN A 128 17.79 23.31 14.09
CA GLN A 128 16.70 24.13 13.59
C GLN A 128 15.68 23.28 12.84
N PHE A 129 14.46 23.22 13.37
CA PHE A 129 13.35 22.46 12.79
C PHE A 129 12.71 23.20 11.62
N GLY A 130 12.50 22.48 10.52
CA GLY A 130 11.90 23.03 9.32
C GLY A 130 10.93 22.07 8.66
N LYS A 131 9.79 22.58 8.19
CA LYS A 131 8.90 21.83 7.27
C LYS A 131 9.34 22.09 5.84
N VAL A 132 9.68 21.04 5.10
CA VAL A 132 10.11 21.14 3.70
C VAL A 132 8.96 21.63 2.82
N LYS A 133 9.24 22.68 2.04
CA LYS A 133 8.28 23.29 1.11
C LYS A 133 8.68 23.11 -0.34
N LYS A 134 9.97 23.20 -0.62
CA LYS A 134 10.50 23.09 -1.97
C LYS A 134 11.90 22.50 -1.93
N TRP A 135 12.10 21.42 -2.69
CA TRP A 135 13.42 20.93 -3.06
C TRP A 135 13.84 21.61 -4.35
N ASN A 136 15.06 22.13 -4.38
CA ASN A 136 15.67 22.64 -5.60
C ASN A 136 16.96 21.86 -5.87
N ASN A 137 16.81 20.77 -6.61
CA ASN A 137 17.91 19.86 -6.94
C ASN A 137 18.98 20.53 -7.80
N LEU A 138 18.60 21.52 -8.64
CA LEU A 138 19.52 22.25 -9.52
C LEU A 138 20.51 23.09 -8.72
N THR A 139 20.07 23.70 -7.62
CA THR A 139 20.91 24.54 -6.75
C THR A 139 21.37 23.80 -5.50
N ASN A 140 21.06 22.50 -5.38
CA ASN A 140 21.29 21.67 -4.19
C ASN A 140 20.79 22.31 -2.87
N LYS A 141 19.68 23.05 -2.94
CA LYS A 141 19.11 23.78 -1.80
C LYS A 141 17.68 23.34 -1.52
N VAL A 142 17.31 23.37 -0.25
CA VAL A 142 15.96 23.15 0.22
C VAL A 142 15.42 24.42 0.88
N SER A 143 14.15 24.74 0.59
CA SER A 143 13.41 25.77 1.30
C SER A 143 12.56 25.13 2.41
N LEU A 144 12.84 25.55 3.64
CA LEU A 144 12.19 25.09 4.85
C LEU A 144 11.36 26.21 5.47
N GLN A 145 10.11 25.91 5.84
CA GLN A 145 9.35 26.78 6.75
C GLN A 145 9.84 26.51 8.18
N ARG A 146 10.37 27.53 8.86
CA ARG A 146 10.99 27.37 10.18
C ARG A 146 9.96 27.21 11.30
N PHE A 147 10.25 26.30 12.23
CA PHE A 147 9.53 26.12 13.48
C PHE A 147 10.46 26.36 14.67
N LYS A 148 9.90 26.88 15.76
CA LYS A 148 10.56 27.02 17.06
C LYS A 148 9.99 26.00 18.03
N GLN A 149 10.84 25.32 18.76
CA GLN A 149 10.41 24.46 19.86
C GLN A 149 10.16 25.32 21.10
N ASN A 150 9.00 25.13 21.74
CA ASN A 150 8.77 25.62 23.07
C ASN A 150 9.39 24.62 24.06
N MET A 151 10.40 25.05 24.82
CA MET A 151 11.17 24.19 25.74
C MET A 151 10.33 23.63 26.88
N GLU A 152 9.28 24.34 27.32
CA GLU A 152 8.44 23.92 28.45
C GLU A 152 7.39 22.88 28.04
N SER A 153 6.89 22.95 26.80
CA SER A 153 5.83 22.05 26.31
C SER A 153 6.31 21.02 25.29
N GLY A 154 7.55 21.12 24.83
CA GLY A 154 8.11 20.32 23.73
C GLY A 154 7.46 20.57 22.36
N LYS A 155 6.49 21.50 22.25
CA LYS A 155 5.71 21.71 21.03
C LYS A 155 6.43 22.60 20.02
N LEU A 156 6.37 22.21 18.75
CA LEU A 156 6.86 23.02 17.63
C LEU A 156 5.80 24.04 17.21
N THR A 157 6.18 25.31 17.13
CA THR A 157 5.33 26.42 16.66
C THR A 157 5.96 27.13 15.46
N PRO A 158 5.18 27.53 14.44
CA PRO A 158 5.75 28.16 13.26
C PRO A 158 6.36 29.52 13.61
N CYS A 159 7.61 29.80 13.18
CA CYS A 159 8.19 31.14 13.37
C CYS A 159 7.42 32.14 12.51
N LYS A 160 6.87 33.18 13.15
CA LYS A 160 6.24 34.34 12.51
C LYS A 160 7.25 35.49 12.53
N GLY A 161 8.01 35.68 11.44
CA GLY A 161 8.94 36.81 11.27
C GLY A 161 10.23 36.75 12.10
N CYS A 162 11.20 35.94 11.67
CA CYS A 162 12.55 35.92 12.25
C CYS A 162 13.50 36.79 11.38
N GLU A 163 14.50 37.48 11.97
CA GLU A 163 15.48 38.36 11.29
C GLU A 163 16.39 37.65 10.26
N ILE A 164 16.42 36.31 10.28
CA ILE A 164 17.25 35.46 9.42
C ILE A 164 16.62 35.24 8.03
N SER A 165 15.43 35.78 7.77
CA SER A 165 14.84 35.71 6.42
C SER A 165 15.67 36.55 5.46
N LEU A 166 16.39 35.89 4.56
CA LEU A 166 17.05 36.52 3.42
C LEU A 166 15.98 37.29 2.62
N ALA A 167 16.01 38.61 2.77
CA ALA A 167 15.36 39.64 1.95
C ALA A 167 13.86 39.49 1.60
N LYS A 168 13.06 40.46 2.10
CA LYS A 168 11.93 41.08 1.41
C LYS A 168 10.81 40.18 0.87
N THR A 169 10.29 39.25 1.65
CA THR A 169 8.98 38.65 1.37
C THR A 169 8.02 38.92 2.52
N LYS A 170 6.89 39.58 2.23
CA LYS A 170 5.79 39.86 3.17
C LYS A 170 5.04 38.56 3.52
N THR A 171 5.74 37.54 3.99
CA THR A 171 5.15 36.25 4.32
C THR A 171 4.89 36.14 5.82
N LYS A 172 3.72 35.62 6.19
CA LYS A 172 3.29 35.40 7.58
C LYS A 172 4.25 34.52 8.40
N TYR A 173 5.11 33.74 7.73
CA TYR A 173 6.01 32.77 8.33
C TYR A 173 7.43 32.94 7.83
N CYS A 174 8.40 32.53 8.66
CA CYS A 174 9.81 32.51 8.30
C CYS A 174 10.14 31.30 7.42
N PHE A 175 10.91 31.56 6.37
CA PHE A 175 11.51 30.54 5.53
C PHE A 175 13.03 30.62 5.62
N MET A 176 13.69 29.48 5.54
CA MET A 176 15.15 29.36 5.49
C MET A 176 15.52 28.50 4.29
N GLU A 177 16.58 28.91 3.59
CA GLU A 177 17.22 28.08 2.58
C GLU A 177 18.45 27.43 3.19
N ARG A 178 18.58 26.12 2.97
CA ARG A 178 19.71 25.31 3.43
C ARG A 178 20.18 24.41 2.31
N ASP A 179 21.48 24.16 2.27
CA ASP A 179 22.04 23.17 1.35
C ASP A 179 21.58 21.78 1.78
N ILE A 180 21.26 20.92 0.82
CA ILE A 180 20.77 19.56 1.10
C ILE A 180 21.79 18.74 1.89
N SER A 181 23.09 19.01 1.73
CA SER A 181 24.18 18.38 2.48
C SER A 181 24.26 18.82 3.95
N LYS A 182 23.49 19.84 4.34
CA LYS A 182 23.44 20.41 5.70
C LYS A 182 22.13 20.06 6.43
N LEU A 183 21.39 19.07 5.94
CA LEU A 183 20.13 18.57 6.50
C LEU A 183 20.27 17.15 7.05
#